data_AF-A0A8T0MTG3-F1
#
_entry.id   AF-A0A8T0MTG3-F1
#
_cell.length_a   1.000
_cell.length_b   1.000
_cell.length_c   1.000
_cell.angle_alpha   90.00
_cell.angle_beta   90.00
_cell.angle_gamma   90.00
#
_symmetry.space_group_name_H-M   'P 1'
#
loop_
_entity.id
_entity.type
_entity.pdbx_description
1 polymer ?
#
loop_
_entity_poly.entity_id
_entity_poly.type
_entity_poly.pdbx_seq_one_letter_code
_entity_poly.pdbx_strand_id
1 'polypeptide(L)'
;MREDPLPDMDPNEKFYVGGNQNRLSGQALEFKQLNLHAWEAFEKGQDIHMQAAPSQAELLYKSFKIKKEKLKSETKEKIMEKYGNAASEEPLPRELLFGSEREIEYDRTGRIIKGQDTSVPKSKYEEDVYINNHTSVWGSWWKDHQWGYKCCKQTIKNSYCTGLAGIEAAEASADLMKANMARKEAAEEESVQHEEKQLATWGTDVPDDLVLDKKKLAESLKKEDERRREERDEWKRKYNVKWNDEVTAEDMEAYRMEKIHHDDPMKDFLH
;
A
#
# COMPACT_ATOMS: atom_id res chain seq x y z
N MET A 1 27.75 16.77 61.29
CA MET A 1 26.85 15.80 61.97
C MET A 1 26.11 15.01 60.92
N ARG A 2 25.78 13.76 61.22
CA ARG A 2 25.12 12.88 60.24
C ARG A 2 23.62 13.19 60.17
N GLU A 3 22.99 13.23 61.34
CA GLU A 3 21.64 13.74 61.54
C GLU A 3 21.61 15.27 61.64
N ASP A 4 20.40 15.82 61.53
CA ASP A 4 20.11 17.22 61.74
C ASP A 4 20.37 17.60 63.22
N PRO A 5 21.24 18.59 63.51
CA PRO A 5 21.44 19.09 64.86
C PRO A 5 20.20 19.75 65.48
N LEU A 6 19.25 20.24 64.67
CA LEU A 6 18.06 20.97 65.13
C LEU A 6 16.81 20.44 64.40
N PRO A 7 16.29 19.26 64.78
CA PRO A 7 15.18 18.62 64.08
C PRO A 7 13.87 19.43 64.15
N ASP A 8 13.61 20.13 65.26
CA ASP A 8 12.32 20.78 65.55
C ASP A 8 12.11 22.15 64.89
N MET A 9 13.14 22.74 64.27
CA MET A 9 13.00 24.02 63.56
C MET A 9 12.33 23.85 62.19
N ASP A 10 11.82 24.94 61.63
CA ASP A 10 11.23 24.92 60.29
C ASP A 10 12.30 24.67 59.20
N PRO A 11 12.09 23.72 58.26
CA PRO A 11 13.10 23.33 57.27
C PRO A 11 13.64 24.46 56.38
N ASN A 12 12.84 25.52 56.14
CA ASN A 12 13.23 26.64 55.28
C ASN A 12 14.14 27.66 56.00
N GLU A 13 14.14 27.66 57.34
CA GLU A 13 14.97 28.55 58.17
C GLU A 13 16.27 27.86 58.61
N LYS A 14 16.39 26.54 58.37
CA LYS A 14 17.58 25.77 58.72
C LYS A 14 18.74 26.05 57.77
N PHE A 15 19.85 26.51 58.34
CA PHE A 15 21.12 26.65 57.62
C PHE A 15 21.75 25.28 57.27
N TYR A 16 21.56 24.27 58.12
CA TYR A 16 22.16 22.95 57.95
C TYR A 16 21.23 21.84 58.45
N VAL A 17 20.93 20.88 57.58
CA VAL A 17 19.96 19.79 57.83
C VAL A 17 20.68 18.45 58.09
N GLY A 18 22.00 18.48 58.27
CA GLY A 18 22.80 17.25 58.43
C GLY A 18 23.38 16.71 57.12
N GLY A 19 24.35 15.81 57.25
CA GLY A 19 25.04 15.20 56.10
C GLY A 19 24.21 14.16 55.34
N ASN A 20 23.18 13.57 55.95
CA ASN A 20 22.33 12.56 55.30
C ASN A 20 21.52 13.13 54.13
N GLN A 21 21.06 14.38 54.24
CA GLN A 21 20.33 15.07 53.17
C GLN A 21 21.12 15.09 51.85
N ASN A 22 22.43 15.36 51.94
CA ASN A 22 23.31 15.45 50.78
C ASN A 22 23.58 14.10 50.11
N ARG A 23 23.27 12.97 50.77
CA ARG A 23 23.47 11.62 50.20
C ARG A 23 22.33 11.23 49.25
N LEU A 24 21.18 11.87 49.38
CA LEU A 24 19.96 11.58 48.61
C LEU A 24 19.61 12.70 47.63
N SER A 25 20.32 13.83 47.67
CA SER A 25 20.04 14.97 46.82
C SER A 25 20.80 14.93 45.49
N GLY A 26 20.30 15.69 44.51
CA GLY A 26 20.92 15.86 43.20
C GLY A 26 20.96 14.57 42.36
N GLN A 27 22.08 14.38 41.65
CA GLN A 27 22.28 13.26 40.72
C GLN A 27 22.27 11.89 41.41
N ALA A 28 22.51 11.84 42.72
CA ALA A 28 22.43 10.59 43.48
C ALA A 28 21.01 9.99 43.45
N LEU A 29 19.98 10.84 43.44
CA LEU A 29 18.58 10.42 43.33
C LEU A 29 18.31 9.83 41.94
N GLU A 30 18.74 10.52 40.88
CA GLU A 30 18.57 10.06 39.49
C GLU A 30 19.28 8.72 39.26
N PHE A 31 20.50 8.58 39.78
CA PHE A 31 21.26 7.33 39.71
C PHE A 31 20.53 6.20 40.44
N LYS A 32 19.92 6.45 41.60
CA LYS A 32 19.09 5.46 42.32
C LYS A 32 17.87 5.03 41.51
N GLN A 33 17.16 5.98 40.90
CA GLN A 33 16.01 5.68 40.05
C GLN A 33 16.40 4.84 38.84
N LEU A 34 17.56 5.13 38.24
CA LEU A 34 18.09 4.36 37.13
C LEU A 34 18.41 2.91 37.56
N ASN A 35 19.05 2.71 38.72
CA ASN A 35 19.31 1.37 39.24
C ASN A 35 18.03 0.57 39.51
N LEU A 36 17.01 1.20 40.10
CA LEU A 36 15.70 0.56 40.29
C LEU A 36 15.08 0.13 38.96
N HIS A 37 15.11 1.01 37.95
CA HIS A 37 14.62 0.68 36.61
C HIS A 37 15.41 -0.48 35.98
N ALA A 38 16.73 -0.53 36.15
CA ALA A 38 17.55 -1.64 35.65
C ALA A 38 17.17 -2.96 36.31
N TRP A 39 16.92 -3.00 37.62
CA TRP A 39 16.45 -4.20 38.32
C TRP A 39 15.05 -4.63 37.86
N GLU A 40 14.09 -3.71 37.77
CA GLU A 40 12.74 -4.02 37.27
C GLU A 40 12.75 -4.54 35.82
N ALA A 41 13.63 -4.00 34.98
CA ALA A 41 13.78 -4.44 33.60
C ALA A 41 14.45 -5.82 33.52
N PHE A 42 15.44 -6.07 34.38
CA PHE A 42 16.09 -7.37 34.51
C PHE A 42 15.11 -8.45 34.96
N GLU A 43 14.25 -8.18 35.94
CA GLU A 43 13.18 -9.09 36.36
C GLU A 43 12.19 -9.38 35.22
N LYS A 44 11.96 -8.42 34.33
CA LYS A 44 11.15 -8.59 33.10
C LYS A 44 11.88 -9.33 31.98
N GLY A 45 13.15 -9.71 32.17
CA GLY A 45 13.98 -10.44 31.21
C GLY A 45 14.75 -9.56 30.21
N GLN A 46 14.82 -8.24 30.43
CA GLN A 46 15.70 -7.37 29.65
C GLN A 46 17.10 -7.34 30.25
N ASP A 47 18.12 -7.65 29.45
CA ASP A 47 19.51 -7.59 29.91
C ASP A 47 20.02 -6.14 29.94
N ILE A 48 19.72 -5.45 31.03
CA ILE A 48 20.16 -4.07 31.29
C ILE A 48 20.97 -4.07 32.58
N HIS A 49 22.25 -3.76 32.48
CA HIS A 49 23.13 -3.69 33.65
C HIS A 49 23.80 -2.34 33.77
N MET A 50 23.60 -1.68 34.91
CA MET A 50 24.08 -0.32 35.15
C MET A 50 25.60 -0.17 35.17
N GLN A 51 26.30 -1.11 35.81
CA GLN A 51 27.77 -1.07 35.88
C GLN A 51 28.46 -1.59 34.60
N ALA A 52 27.89 -2.61 33.94
CA ALA A 52 28.47 -3.18 32.74
C ALA A 52 28.24 -2.31 31.50
N ALA A 53 27.04 -1.75 31.33
CA ALA A 53 26.65 -0.94 30.17
C ALA A 53 25.88 0.32 30.59
N PRO A 54 26.54 1.31 31.24
CA PRO A 54 25.88 2.51 31.78
C PRO A 54 25.23 3.39 30.71
N SER A 55 25.86 3.56 29.55
CA SER A 55 25.34 4.40 28.46
C SER A 55 24.05 3.82 27.86
N GLN A 56 24.00 2.50 27.69
CA GLN A 56 22.80 1.79 27.23
C GLN A 56 21.65 1.94 28.24
N ALA A 57 21.94 1.72 29.53
CA ALA A 57 20.95 1.84 30.59
C ALA A 57 20.38 3.28 30.68
N GLU A 58 21.23 4.30 30.52
CA GLU A 58 20.81 5.70 30.49
C GLU A 58 19.91 6.02 29.29
N LEU A 59 20.27 5.57 28.09
CA LEU A 59 19.47 5.78 26.88
C LEU A 59 18.08 5.13 27.01
N LEU A 60 18.04 3.88 27.47
CA LEU A 60 16.80 3.17 27.72
C LEU A 60 15.94 3.89 28.76
N TYR A 61 16.55 4.38 29.84
CA TYR A 61 15.86 5.14 30.88
C TYR A 61 15.30 6.48 30.37
N LYS A 62 16.02 7.21 29.50
CA LYS A 62 15.49 8.41 28.82
C LYS A 62 14.28 8.07 27.96
N SER A 63 14.36 6.98 27.19
CA SER A 63 13.24 6.51 26.37
C SER A 63 12.03 6.13 27.24
N PHE A 64 12.27 5.52 28.41
CA PHE A 64 11.26 5.16 29.39
C PHE A 64 10.57 6.39 29.98
N LYS A 65 11.32 7.45 30.34
CA LYS A 65 10.73 8.72 30.80
C LYS A 65 9.77 9.31 29.76
N ILE A 66 10.19 9.37 28.50
CA ILE A 66 9.35 9.89 27.40
C ILE A 66 8.08 9.04 27.26
N LYS A 67 8.20 7.71 27.26
CA LYS A 67 7.06 6.79 27.17
C LYS A 67 6.13 6.92 28.37
N LYS A 68 6.67 7.09 29.58
CA LYS A 68 5.89 7.27 30.82
C LYS A 68 5.07 8.56 30.78
N GLU A 69 5.63 9.67 30.30
CA GLU A 69 4.90 10.92 30.13
C GLU A 69 3.79 10.81 29.08
N LYS A 70 4.06 10.14 27.95
CA LYS A 70 3.02 9.84 26.94
C LYS A 70 1.89 8.97 27.50
N LEU A 71 2.22 7.93 28.27
CA LEU A 71 1.21 7.10 28.92
C LEU A 71 0.40 7.88 29.97
N LYS A 72 1.01 8.83 30.68
CA LYS A 72 0.29 9.73 31.60
C LYS A 72 -0.67 10.66 30.84
N SER A 73 -0.27 11.21 29.69
CA SER A 73 -1.18 12.03 28.88
C SER A 73 -2.33 11.20 28.32
N GLU A 74 -2.05 10.03 27.75
CA GLU A 74 -3.09 9.12 27.24
C GLU A 74 -4.06 8.66 28.33
N THR A 75 -3.56 8.35 29.53
CA THR A 75 -4.42 7.96 30.66
C THR A 75 -5.27 9.15 31.13
N LYS A 76 -4.71 10.35 31.17
CA LYS A 76 -5.46 11.58 31.47
C LYS A 76 -6.55 11.83 30.43
N GLU A 77 -6.25 11.70 29.15
CA GLU A 77 -7.21 11.83 28.04
C GLU A 77 -8.32 10.79 28.15
N LYS A 78 -7.98 9.51 28.33
CA LYS A 78 -8.96 8.42 28.54
C LYS A 78 -9.86 8.66 29.76
N ILE A 79 -9.33 9.21 30.84
CA ILE A 79 -10.12 9.56 32.03
C ILE A 79 -11.03 10.74 31.71
N MET A 80 -10.54 11.76 31.01
CA MET A 80 -11.31 12.93 30.60
C MET A 80 -12.45 12.57 29.65
N GLU A 81 -12.22 11.66 28.70
CA GLU A 81 -13.26 11.17 27.78
C GLU A 81 -14.35 10.38 28.53
N LYS A 82 -13.97 9.56 29.51
CA LYS A 82 -14.91 8.70 30.25
C LYS A 82 -15.74 9.45 31.28
N TYR A 83 -15.12 10.40 31.96
CA TYR A 83 -15.72 11.05 33.13
C TYR A 83 -15.96 12.54 32.93
N GLY A 84 -15.56 13.11 31.80
CA GLY A 84 -15.61 14.55 31.54
C GLY A 84 -14.59 15.32 32.40
N ASN A 85 -14.49 16.62 32.15
CA ASN A 85 -13.72 17.52 33.01
C ASN A 85 -14.68 18.35 33.85
N ALA A 86 -14.81 18.03 35.13
CA ALA A 86 -15.68 18.78 36.05
C ALA A 86 -15.24 20.25 36.24
N ALA A 87 -14.00 20.59 35.90
CA ALA A 87 -13.46 21.95 36.00
C ALA A 87 -13.65 22.76 34.71
N SER A 88 -14.04 22.16 33.58
CA SER A 88 -14.44 22.94 32.42
C SER A 88 -15.85 23.46 32.63
N GLU A 89 -16.02 24.77 32.64
CA GLU A 89 -17.32 25.41 32.49
C GLU A 89 -17.82 25.13 31.08
N GLU A 90 -18.51 24.00 30.90
CA GLU A 90 -19.21 23.75 29.64
C GLU A 90 -20.23 24.88 29.44
N PRO A 91 -20.18 25.61 28.31
CA PRO A 91 -21.18 26.63 28.05
C PRO A 91 -22.52 25.93 27.99
N LEU A 92 -23.38 26.24 28.96
CA LEU A 92 -24.73 25.68 29.01
C LEU A 92 -25.39 25.89 27.64
N PRO A 93 -26.08 24.87 27.09
CA PRO A 93 -26.77 24.99 25.82
C PRO A 93 -27.62 26.25 25.84
N ARG A 94 -27.54 27.02 24.76
CA ARG A 94 -28.23 28.31 24.64
C ARG A 94 -29.73 28.17 24.99
N GLU A 95 -30.34 27.05 24.62
CA GLU A 95 -31.73 26.70 24.92
C GLU A 95 -32.07 26.67 26.42
N LEU A 96 -31.15 26.23 27.29
CA LEU A 96 -31.34 26.28 28.75
C LEU A 96 -31.31 27.71 29.30
N LEU A 97 -30.54 28.60 28.65
CA LEU A 97 -30.46 30.01 29.04
C LEU A 97 -31.74 30.79 28.68
N PHE A 98 -32.39 30.43 27.56
CA PHE A 98 -33.63 31.10 27.09
C PHE A 98 -34.91 30.53 27.71
N GLY A 99 -34.82 29.50 28.57
CA GLY A 99 -35.97 28.84 29.18
C GLY A 99 -36.62 27.82 28.25
N SER A 100 -37.25 26.79 28.83
CA SER A 100 -37.90 25.70 28.08
C SER A 100 -39.23 26.09 27.41
N GLU A 101 -39.67 27.33 27.59
CA GLU A 101 -40.98 27.79 27.15
C GLU A 101 -40.90 28.33 25.71
N ARG A 102 -41.46 27.55 24.77
CA ARG A 102 -41.63 27.97 23.38
C ARG A 102 -42.95 28.70 23.25
N GLU A 103 -42.89 30.02 23.14
CA GLU A 103 -44.05 30.86 22.86
C GLU A 103 -44.44 30.75 21.37
N ILE A 104 -45.63 30.20 21.11
CA ILE A 104 -46.24 30.13 19.77
C ILE A 104 -47.35 31.18 19.69
N GLU A 105 -47.16 32.20 18.88
CA GLU A 105 -48.19 33.22 18.66
C GLU A 105 -49.08 32.82 17.48
N TYR A 106 -50.41 32.80 17.68
CA TYR A 106 -51.40 32.51 16.66
C TYR A 106 -52.09 33.79 16.17
N ASP A 107 -52.34 33.87 14.87
CA ASP A 107 -53.23 34.85 14.27
C ASP A 107 -54.69 34.59 14.65
N ARG A 108 -55.58 35.56 14.45
CA ARG A 108 -57.04 35.42 14.63
C ARG A 108 -57.63 34.27 13.80
N THR A 109 -56.95 33.88 12.72
CA THR A 109 -57.31 32.77 11.83
C THR A 109 -56.68 31.43 12.24
N GLY A 110 -55.86 31.39 13.29
CA GLY A 110 -55.16 30.19 13.77
C GLY A 110 -53.83 29.90 13.07
N ARG A 111 -53.34 30.78 12.19
CA ARG A 111 -52.01 30.65 11.56
C ARG A 111 -50.91 31.08 12.53
N ILE A 112 -49.84 30.31 12.64
CA ILE A 112 -48.70 30.61 13.52
C ILE A 112 -47.88 31.77 12.91
N ILE A 113 -47.66 32.82 13.69
CA ILE A 113 -46.92 34.04 13.29
C ILE A 113 -45.49 34.02 13.85
N LYS A 114 -45.31 33.59 15.10
CA LYS A 114 -44.01 33.49 15.79
C LYS A 114 -43.88 32.16 16.52
N GLY A 115 -42.65 31.71 16.70
CA GLY A 115 -42.32 30.46 17.40
C GLY A 115 -42.29 29.22 16.51
N GLN A 116 -42.55 29.35 15.21
CA GLN A 116 -42.30 28.28 14.26
C GLN A 116 -40.81 28.26 13.90
N ASP A 117 -40.10 27.21 14.29
CA ASP A 117 -38.75 26.95 13.78
C ASP A 117 -38.81 26.90 12.26
N THR A 118 -37.93 27.64 11.59
CA THR A 118 -37.85 27.66 10.13
C THR A 118 -37.47 26.27 9.65
N SER A 119 -38.47 25.46 9.27
CA SER A 119 -38.21 24.18 8.62
C SER A 119 -37.51 24.45 7.30
N VAL A 120 -36.38 23.79 7.05
CA VAL A 120 -35.73 23.84 5.74
C VAL A 120 -36.75 23.39 4.68
N PRO A 121 -36.98 24.17 3.61
CA PRO A 121 -37.96 23.82 2.59
C PRO A 121 -37.53 22.53 1.89
N LYS A 122 -38.28 21.45 2.09
CA LYS A 122 -38.04 20.17 1.43
C LYS A 122 -38.56 20.22 -0.01
N SER A 123 -37.81 19.63 -0.94
CA SER A 123 -38.27 19.49 -2.32
C SER A 123 -39.38 18.43 -2.45
N LYS A 124 -40.05 18.33 -3.61
CA LYS A 124 -41.07 17.30 -3.88
C LYS A 124 -40.54 15.87 -3.77
N TYR A 125 -39.24 15.69 -3.96
CA TYR A 125 -38.57 14.39 -3.91
C TYR A 125 -37.91 14.18 -2.55
N GLU A 126 -37.91 12.94 -2.07
CA GLU A 126 -37.21 12.55 -0.86
C GLU A 126 -35.71 12.82 -1.03
N GLU A 127 -35.20 13.81 -0.32
CA GLU A 127 -33.79 14.11 -0.21
C GLU A 127 -33.14 13.22 0.85
N ASP A 128 -31.82 13.03 0.75
CA ASP A 128 -31.02 12.31 1.76
C ASP A 128 -31.46 10.87 2.04
N VAL A 129 -31.93 10.16 1.01
CA VAL A 129 -32.18 8.72 1.11
C VAL A 129 -30.86 7.96 1.07
N TYR A 130 -30.40 7.55 2.24
CA TYR A 130 -29.21 6.74 2.43
C TYR A 130 -29.54 5.25 2.34
N ILE A 131 -29.01 4.60 1.31
CA ILE A 131 -29.17 3.16 1.11
C ILE A 131 -28.04 2.44 1.86
N ASN A 132 -28.31 1.32 2.52
CA ASN A 132 -27.31 0.38 3.07
C ASN A 132 -26.17 1.02 3.90
N ASN A 133 -26.55 1.90 4.84
CA ASN A 133 -25.66 2.55 5.82
C ASN A 133 -24.58 3.47 5.22
N HIS A 134 -24.76 3.94 3.98
CA HIS A 134 -23.95 5.04 3.45
C HIS A 134 -24.33 6.37 4.12
N THR A 135 -23.39 7.31 4.26
CA THR A 135 -23.67 8.67 4.78
C THR A 135 -23.91 9.70 3.68
N SER A 136 -23.90 9.26 2.42
CA SER A 136 -24.03 10.10 1.24
C SER A 136 -24.95 9.44 0.23
N VAL A 137 -25.75 10.21 -0.49
CA VAL A 137 -26.64 9.71 -1.55
C VAL A 137 -25.84 9.17 -2.73
N TRP A 138 -26.40 8.19 -3.44
CA TRP A 138 -25.83 7.68 -4.70
C TRP A 138 -25.69 8.80 -5.74
N GLY A 139 -24.54 8.89 -6.41
CA GLY A 139 -24.24 9.97 -7.36
C GLY A 139 -23.62 11.21 -6.72
N SER A 140 -23.36 11.18 -5.41
CA SER A 140 -22.58 12.21 -4.72
C SER A 140 -21.10 12.23 -5.08
N TRP A 141 -20.61 11.22 -5.80
CA TRP A 141 -19.23 11.11 -6.26
C TRP A 141 -19.17 10.60 -7.71
N TRP A 142 -18.19 11.10 -8.47
CA TRP A 142 -17.97 10.77 -9.87
C TRP A 142 -16.47 10.57 -10.13
N LYS A 143 -16.11 9.47 -10.78
CA LYS A 143 -14.75 9.20 -11.25
C LYS A 143 -14.81 8.28 -12.48
N ASP A 144 -13.98 8.57 -13.48
CA ASP A 144 -13.78 7.73 -14.68
C ASP A 144 -15.08 7.22 -15.33
N HIS A 145 -16.02 8.13 -15.59
CA HIS A 145 -17.33 7.83 -16.17
C HIS A 145 -18.26 6.96 -15.31
N GLN A 146 -17.96 6.81 -14.02
CA GLN A 146 -18.77 6.06 -13.06
C GLN A 146 -19.23 6.94 -11.90
N TRP A 147 -20.52 6.81 -11.56
CA TRP A 147 -21.10 7.40 -10.36
C TRP A 147 -20.89 6.49 -9.16
N GLY A 148 -20.76 7.09 -7.99
CA GLY A 148 -20.64 6.35 -6.74
C GLY A 148 -21.03 7.15 -5.51
N TYR A 149 -20.71 6.60 -4.35
CA TYR A 149 -20.95 7.22 -3.05
C TYR A 149 -19.75 8.02 -2.57
N LYS A 150 -19.93 9.25 -2.07
CA LYS A 150 -18.85 10.10 -1.52
C LYS A 150 -18.18 9.50 -0.29
N CYS A 151 -18.93 8.83 0.58
CA CYS A 151 -18.42 8.27 1.83
C CYS A 151 -17.41 7.12 1.62
N CYS A 152 -17.66 6.27 0.63
CA CYS A 152 -16.93 5.02 0.44
C CYS A 152 -16.24 4.92 -0.94
N LYS A 153 -16.46 5.89 -1.85
CA LYS A 153 -16.00 5.89 -3.27
C LYS A 153 -16.36 4.62 -4.05
N GLN A 154 -17.37 3.87 -3.62
CA GLN A 154 -17.85 2.67 -4.31
C GLN A 154 -18.72 3.06 -5.50
N THR A 155 -18.52 2.39 -6.64
CA THR A 155 -19.23 2.61 -7.91
C THR A 155 -20.35 1.60 -8.17
N ILE A 156 -20.75 0.81 -7.17
CA ILE A 156 -21.86 -0.15 -7.27
C ILE A 156 -23.02 0.36 -6.44
N LYS A 157 -24.20 0.46 -7.04
CA LYS A 157 -25.42 0.90 -6.34
C LYS A 157 -25.90 -0.22 -5.40
N ASN A 158 -26.32 0.14 -4.19
CA ASN A 158 -26.79 -0.77 -3.13
C ASN A 158 -25.71 -1.68 -2.50
N SER A 159 -24.42 -1.41 -2.69
CA SER A 159 -23.39 -2.05 -1.86
C SER A 159 -23.44 -1.52 -0.41
N TYR A 160 -22.93 -2.28 0.55
CA TYR A 160 -22.75 -1.79 1.93
C TYR A 160 -21.52 -0.87 2.02
N CYS A 161 -21.59 0.18 2.84
CA CYS A 161 -20.47 1.10 3.00
C CYS A 161 -19.31 0.45 3.76
N THR A 162 -18.11 0.53 3.17
CA THR A 162 -16.82 0.05 3.69
C THR A 162 -16.04 1.10 4.52
N GLY A 163 -16.62 2.26 4.79
CA GLY A 163 -15.97 3.41 5.43
C GLY A 163 -14.66 3.87 4.77
N LEU A 164 -13.80 4.51 5.58
CA LEU A 164 -12.47 4.98 5.17
C LEU A 164 -11.55 3.82 4.76
N ALA A 165 -11.68 2.65 5.38
CA ALA A 165 -10.90 1.46 5.04
C ALA A 165 -11.09 1.05 3.57
N GLY A 166 -12.29 1.25 3.00
CA GLY A 166 -12.54 1.00 1.58
C GLY A 166 -11.78 1.94 0.65
N ILE A 167 -11.54 3.19 1.07
CA ILE A 167 -10.79 4.17 0.28
C ILE A 167 -9.31 3.81 0.27
N GLU A 168 -8.74 3.50 1.45
CA GLU A 168 -7.34 3.08 1.58
C GLU A 168 -7.07 1.79 0.80
N ALA A 169 -7.98 0.81 0.89
CA ALA A 169 -7.87 -0.44 0.12
C ALA A 169 -7.94 -0.19 -1.40
N ALA A 170 -8.82 0.71 -1.85
CA ALA A 170 -8.93 1.07 -3.26
C ALA A 170 -7.65 1.77 -3.76
N GLU A 171 -7.09 2.70 -2.98
CA GLU A 171 -5.84 3.40 -3.32
C GLU A 171 -4.64 2.44 -3.33
N ALA A 172 -4.51 1.59 -2.30
CA ALA A 172 -3.50 0.54 -2.27
C ALA A 172 -3.63 -0.43 -3.46
N SER A 173 -4.85 -0.82 -3.83
CA SER A 173 -5.06 -1.69 -5.01
C SER A 173 -4.67 -1.01 -6.32
N ALA A 174 -4.93 0.30 -6.45
CA ALA A 174 -4.53 1.07 -7.63
C ALA A 174 -3.00 1.22 -7.71
N ASP A 175 -2.33 1.41 -6.58
CA ASP A 175 -0.87 1.48 -6.53
C ASP A 175 -0.21 0.13 -6.83
N LEU A 176 -0.80 -0.98 -6.35
CA LEU A 176 -0.36 -2.33 -6.72
C LEU A 176 -0.54 -2.59 -8.23
N MET A 177 -1.64 -2.14 -8.85
CA MET A 177 -1.84 -2.26 -10.29
C MET A 177 -0.80 -1.45 -11.08
N LYS A 178 -0.51 -0.21 -10.66
CA LYS A 178 0.55 0.61 -11.28
C LYS A 178 1.93 -0.04 -11.14
N ALA A 179 2.25 -0.57 -9.96
CA ALA A 179 3.51 -1.26 -9.73
C ALA A 179 3.65 -2.52 -10.61
N ASN A 180 2.57 -3.28 -10.78
CA ASN A 180 2.57 -4.44 -11.67
C ASN A 180 2.74 -4.05 -13.14
N MET A 181 2.10 -2.95 -13.59
CA MET A 181 2.32 -2.43 -14.95
C MET A 181 3.76 -2.00 -15.17
N ALA A 182 4.34 -1.23 -14.24
CA ALA A 182 5.74 -0.80 -14.33
C ALA A 182 6.72 -1.99 -14.34
N ARG A 183 6.45 -3.05 -13.55
CA ARG A 183 7.25 -4.28 -13.58
C ARG A 183 7.13 -5.02 -14.91
N LYS A 184 5.94 -5.03 -15.51
CA LYS A 184 5.72 -5.65 -16.83
C LYS A 184 6.44 -4.85 -17.93
N GLU A 185 6.33 -3.53 -17.91
CA GLU A 185 7.02 -2.64 -18.84
C GLU A 185 8.55 -2.79 -18.72
N ALA A 186 9.09 -2.85 -17.50
CA ALA A 186 10.52 -3.12 -17.29
C ALA A 186 10.94 -4.51 -17.81
N ALA A 187 10.10 -5.53 -17.66
CA ALA A 187 10.37 -6.86 -18.21
C ALA A 187 10.23 -6.92 -19.75
N GLU A 188 9.40 -6.08 -20.37
CA GLU A 188 9.28 -5.94 -21.83
C GLU A 188 10.46 -5.12 -22.42
N GLU A 189 10.96 -4.10 -21.70
CA GLU A 189 12.20 -3.40 -22.04
C GLU A 189 13.43 -4.29 -21.87
N GLU A 190 13.46 -5.14 -20.84
CA GLU A 190 14.39 -6.26 -20.71
C GLU A 190 13.96 -7.47 -21.56
N SER A 191 13.57 -7.23 -22.81
CA SER A 191 13.53 -8.28 -23.83
C SER A 191 14.95 -8.78 -24.09
N VAL A 192 15.43 -9.62 -23.16
CA VAL A 192 16.42 -10.66 -23.41
C VAL A 192 16.02 -11.31 -24.72
N GLN A 193 16.94 -11.35 -25.68
CA GLN A 193 16.79 -12.15 -26.87
C GLN A 193 16.58 -13.60 -26.41
N HIS A 194 15.32 -14.00 -26.23
CA HIS A 194 14.98 -15.38 -26.06
C HIS A 194 15.28 -15.98 -27.43
N GLU A 195 16.48 -16.54 -27.58
CA GLU A 195 16.78 -17.41 -28.70
C GLU A 195 15.70 -18.46 -28.72
N GLU A 196 14.80 -18.37 -29.70
CA GLU A 196 13.79 -19.38 -29.95
C GLU A 196 14.54 -20.66 -30.30
N LYS A 197 14.78 -21.50 -29.31
CA LYS A 197 15.15 -22.89 -29.54
C LYS A 197 13.91 -23.53 -30.17
N GLN A 198 13.88 -23.57 -31.49
CA GLN A 198 12.88 -24.33 -32.22
C GLN A 198 13.11 -25.81 -31.89
N LEU A 199 12.29 -26.35 -30.99
CA LEU A 199 12.26 -27.76 -30.71
C LEU A 199 11.69 -28.45 -31.96
N ALA A 200 12.46 -29.37 -32.56
CA ALA A 200 12.06 -30.07 -33.76
C ALA A 200 10.71 -30.77 -33.57
N THR A 201 9.71 -30.34 -34.35
CA THR A 201 8.42 -31.02 -34.47
C THR A 201 8.62 -32.32 -35.24
N TRP A 202 8.73 -33.42 -34.48
CA TRP A 202 8.53 -34.82 -34.87
C TRP A 202 9.41 -35.40 -36.00
N GLY A 203 10.32 -36.32 -35.63
CA GLY A 203 10.66 -37.47 -36.49
C GLY A 203 11.94 -37.46 -37.32
N THR A 204 12.93 -36.61 -37.04
CA THR A 204 14.28 -36.72 -37.65
C THR A 204 15.39 -36.35 -36.69
N ASP A 205 16.42 -37.20 -36.58
CA ASP A 205 17.59 -37.01 -35.72
C ASP A 205 18.47 -35.86 -36.22
N VAL A 206 18.32 -34.69 -35.62
CA VAL A 206 19.23 -33.55 -35.77
C VAL A 206 19.96 -33.37 -34.43
N PRO A 207 21.29 -33.28 -34.40
CA PRO A 207 22.00 -32.94 -33.17
C PRO A 207 21.61 -31.52 -32.72
N ASP A 208 21.12 -31.39 -31.48
CA ASP A 208 20.59 -30.16 -30.87
C ASP A 208 21.58 -28.97 -30.80
N ASP A 209 22.87 -29.20 -31.09
CA ASP A 209 23.95 -28.21 -30.95
C ASP A 209 24.39 -27.57 -32.29
N LEU A 210 23.65 -27.77 -33.40
CA LEU A 210 24.04 -27.18 -34.69
C LEU A 210 23.63 -25.69 -34.76
N VAL A 211 24.57 -24.79 -34.51
CA VAL A 211 24.38 -23.35 -34.68
C VAL A 211 24.39 -23.01 -36.17
N LEU A 212 23.21 -22.78 -36.74
CA LEU A 212 23.05 -22.40 -38.14
C LEU A 212 23.10 -20.88 -38.30
N ASP A 213 23.87 -20.41 -39.29
CA ASP A 213 23.96 -19.00 -39.61
C ASP A 213 22.70 -18.54 -40.36
N LYS A 214 21.87 -17.71 -39.73
CA LYS A 214 20.61 -17.17 -40.31
C LYS A 214 20.77 -16.55 -41.70
N LYS A 215 21.95 -15.97 -41.99
CA LYS A 215 22.26 -15.37 -43.31
C LYS A 215 22.45 -16.43 -44.39
N LYS A 216 23.14 -17.53 -44.08
CA LYS A 216 23.40 -18.63 -45.01
C LYS A 216 22.14 -19.45 -45.26
N LEU A 217 21.32 -19.66 -44.22
CA LEU A 217 20.00 -20.30 -44.36
C LEU A 217 19.05 -19.49 -45.27
N ALA A 218 19.07 -18.15 -45.16
CA ALA A 218 18.28 -17.31 -46.05
C ALA A 218 18.81 -17.32 -47.50
N GLU A 219 20.12 -17.48 -47.70
CA GLU A 219 20.72 -17.66 -49.03
C GLU A 219 20.38 -19.02 -49.62
N SER A 220 20.38 -20.10 -48.82
CA SER A 220 20.01 -21.45 -49.27
C SER A 220 18.52 -21.54 -49.64
N LEU A 221 17.61 -20.96 -48.85
CA LEU A 221 16.19 -20.86 -49.20
C LEU A 221 15.95 -20.12 -50.52
N LYS A 222 16.62 -18.97 -50.73
CA LYS A 222 16.53 -18.24 -52.00
C LYS A 222 17.02 -19.04 -53.19
N LYS A 223 18.10 -19.80 -53.00
CA LYS A 223 18.68 -20.67 -54.03
C LYS A 223 17.76 -21.84 -54.37
N GLU A 224 17.06 -22.41 -53.39
CA GLU A 224 16.05 -23.45 -53.62
C GLU A 224 14.82 -22.92 -54.36
N ASP A 225 14.30 -21.75 -53.96
CA ASP A 225 13.22 -21.05 -54.64
C ASP A 225 13.57 -20.71 -56.11
N GLU A 226 14.80 -20.28 -56.37
CA GLU A 226 15.31 -20.05 -57.73
C GLU A 226 15.37 -21.35 -58.53
N ARG A 227 15.89 -22.44 -57.95
CA ARG A 227 15.90 -23.77 -58.60
C ARG A 227 14.47 -24.20 -58.95
N ARG A 228 13.50 -24.05 -58.04
CA ARG A 228 12.09 -24.42 -58.27
C ARG A 228 11.42 -23.55 -59.32
N ARG A 229 11.78 -22.26 -59.39
CA ARG A 229 11.30 -21.35 -60.43
C ARG A 229 11.85 -21.73 -61.81
N GLU A 230 13.12 -22.12 -61.89
CA GLU A 230 13.74 -22.63 -63.13
C GLU A 230 13.19 -24.00 -63.56
N GLU A 231 12.78 -24.86 -62.61
CA GLU A 231 12.12 -26.13 -62.92
C GLU A 231 10.74 -25.94 -63.58
N ARG A 232 9.95 -24.95 -63.14
CA ARG A 232 8.63 -24.67 -63.76
C ARG A 232 8.71 -24.11 -65.18
N ASP A 233 9.81 -23.47 -65.55
CA ASP A 233 10.02 -22.85 -66.86
C ASP A 233 10.88 -23.74 -67.77
N GLU A 234 10.35 -24.87 -68.22
CA GLU A 234 11.09 -25.88 -69.01
C GLU A 234 11.69 -25.34 -70.32
N TRP A 235 11.13 -24.26 -70.87
CA TRP A 235 11.58 -23.61 -72.11
C TRP A 235 12.87 -22.79 -71.99
N LYS A 236 13.39 -22.52 -70.77
CA LYS A 236 14.54 -21.63 -70.57
C LYS A 236 15.80 -22.29 -69.98
N ARG A 237 15.80 -23.61 -69.78
CA ARG A 237 16.99 -24.31 -69.25
C ARG A 237 18.16 -24.20 -70.25
N LYS A 238 19.24 -23.51 -69.86
CA LYS A 238 20.47 -23.43 -70.67
C LYS A 238 21.17 -24.79 -70.65
N TYR A 239 21.63 -25.26 -71.81
CA TYR A 239 22.15 -26.63 -72.02
C TYR A 239 23.43 -26.97 -71.22
N ASN A 240 24.03 -26.00 -70.52
CA ASN A 240 25.29 -26.16 -69.80
C ASN A 240 25.10 -25.85 -68.30
N VAL A 241 24.31 -26.66 -67.61
CA VAL A 241 24.25 -26.63 -66.13
C VAL A 241 25.42 -27.45 -65.60
N LYS A 242 26.33 -26.82 -64.85
CA LYS A 242 27.31 -27.53 -64.04
C LYS A 242 26.70 -27.75 -62.65
N TRP A 243 26.60 -29.01 -62.23
CA TRP A 243 26.18 -29.37 -60.88
C TRP A 243 27.40 -29.26 -59.96
N ASN A 244 27.23 -28.60 -58.82
CA ASN A 244 28.17 -28.69 -57.69
C ASN A 244 27.51 -29.59 -56.66
N ASP A 245 28.15 -30.72 -56.33
CA ASP A 245 27.60 -31.77 -55.44
C ASP A 245 27.84 -31.50 -53.94
N GLU A 246 28.40 -30.33 -53.59
CA GLU A 246 28.65 -29.95 -52.19
C GLU A 246 27.36 -29.41 -51.55
N VAL A 247 26.75 -30.20 -50.66
CA VAL A 247 25.55 -29.83 -49.89
C VAL A 247 25.95 -29.41 -48.49
N THR A 248 25.58 -28.19 -48.09
CA THR A 248 25.85 -27.66 -46.74
C THR A 248 24.75 -28.08 -45.75
N ALA A 249 25.01 -27.93 -44.44
CA ALA A 249 24.01 -28.27 -43.42
C ALA A 249 22.78 -27.36 -43.51
N GLU A 250 22.98 -26.09 -43.86
CA GLU A 250 21.96 -25.09 -44.13
C GLU A 250 21.14 -25.40 -45.39
N ASP A 251 21.77 -26.00 -46.42
CA ASP A 251 21.06 -26.46 -47.62
C ASP A 251 20.16 -27.67 -47.31
N MET A 252 20.62 -28.59 -46.45
CA MET A 252 19.81 -29.73 -46.01
C MET A 252 18.62 -29.30 -45.14
N GLU A 253 18.78 -28.25 -44.35
CA GLU A 253 17.69 -27.70 -43.53
C GLU A 253 16.68 -26.91 -44.37
N ALA A 254 17.13 -26.06 -45.29
CA ALA A 254 16.25 -25.37 -46.25
C ALA A 254 15.39 -26.38 -47.02
N TYR A 255 16.02 -27.44 -47.54
CA TYR A 255 15.33 -28.52 -48.22
C TYR A 255 14.32 -29.25 -47.32
N ARG A 256 14.61 -29.44 -46.03
CA ARG A 256 13.66 -30.04 -45.07
C ARG A 256 12.47 -29.14 -44.83
N MET A 257 12.69 -27.84 -44.64
CA MET A 257 11.64 -26.85 -44.44
C MET A 257 10.68 -26.81 -45.63
N GLU A 258 11.19 -26.79 -46.87
CA GLU A 258 10.34 -26.80 -48.06
C GLU A 258 9.63 -28.14 -48.29
N LYS A 259 10.30 -29.27 -48.03
CA LYS A 259 9.71 -30.60 -48.24
C LYS A 259 8.47 -30.83 -47.37
N ILE A 260 8.52 -30.42 -46.10
CA ILE A 260 7.41 -30.59 -45.14
C ILE A 260 6.12 -29.93 -45.68
N HIS A 261 6.25 -28.86 -46.46
CA HIS A 261 5.10 -28.14 -47.00
C HIS A 261 4.47 -28.77 -48.25
N HIS A 262 4.97 -29.88 -48.80
CA HIS A 262 4.30 -30.53 -49.95
C HIS A 262 3.48 -31.76 -49.55
N ASP A 263 3.82 -32.40 -48.43
CA ASP A 263 3.18 -33.64 -47.95
C ASP A 263 2.12 -33.40 -46.86
N ASP A 264 1.91 -32.13 -46.42
CA ASP A 264 0.93 -31.79 -45.39
C ASP A 264 -0.44 -31.38 -45.98
N PRO A 265 -1.50 -32.20 -45.81
CA PRO A 265 -2.85 -31.90 -46.29
C PRO A 265 -3.54 -30.72 -45.58
N MET A 266 -2.98 -30.19 -44.49
CA MET A 266 -3.52 -29.00 -43.80
C MET A 266 -2.92 -27.67 -44.27
N LYS A 267 -1.93 -27.67 -45.16
CA LYS A 267 -1.25 -26.45 -45.61
C LYS A 267 -2.19 -25.41 -46.23
N ASP A 268 -3.20 -25.83 -46.99
CA ASP A 268 -4.14 -24.91 -47.63
C ASP A 268 -5.10 -24.21 -46.63
N PHE A 269 -5.09 -24.60 -45.35
CA PHE A 269 -5.97 -24.08 -44.30
C PHE A 269 -5.26 -23.20 -43.26
N LEU A 270 -3.94 -23.04 -43.36
CA LEU A 270 -3.16 -22.12 -42.54
C LEU A 270 -2.93 -20.82 -43.33
N HIS A 271 -3.55 -19.73 -42.86
CA HIS A 271 -3.31 -18.37 -43.35
C HIS A 271 -2.08 -17.74 -42.71
#